data_AF-A0A7C3CJN9-F1
#
_entry.id   AF-A0A7C3CJN9-F1
#
_cell.length_a   1.000
_cell.length_b   1.000
_cell.length_c   1.000
_cell.angle_alpha   90.00
_cell.angle_beta   90.00
_cell.angle_gamma   90.00
#
_symmetry.space_group_name_H-M   'P 1'
#
loop_
_entity.id
_entity.type
_entity.pdbx_description
1 polymer ?
#
loop_
_entity_poly.entity_id
_entity_poly.type
_entity_poly.pdbx_seq_one_letter_code
_entity_poly.pdbx_strand_id
1 'polypeptide(L)' 'TRTHMKKDVAAYMRYYNLERLHSSNGDLSPINYENSLRKVSG' A
#
# COMPACT_ATOMS: atom_id res chain seq x y z
N THR A 1 -10.42 -20.62 -11.96
CA THR A 1 -10.43 -19.94 -13.28
C THR A 1 -9.57 -18.68 -13.24
N ARG A 2 -8.91 -18.30 -14.35
CA ARG A 2 -8.01 -17.13 -14.49
C ARG A 2 -8.58 -15.82 -13.93
N THR A 3 -9.90 -15.65 -13.95
CA THR A 3 -10.62 -14.50 -13.38
C THR A 3 -10.48 -14.40 -11.86
N HIS A 4 -10.48 -15.52 -11.15
CA HIS A 4 -10.33 -15.54 -9.68
C HIS A 4 -8.92 -15.07 -9.29
N MET A 5 -7.88 -15.61 -9.95
CA MET A 5 -6.49 -15.17 -9.70
C MET A 5 -6.31 -13.66 -9.88
N LYS A 6 -6.95 -13.05 -10.89
CA LYS A 6 -6.88 -11.60 -11.08
C LYS A 6 -7.53 -10.83 -9.93
N LYS A 7 -8.66 -11.31 -9.42
CA LYS A 7 -9.33 -10.70 -8.26
C LYS A 7 -8.47 -10.82 -7.00
N ASP A 8 -7.88 -11.98 -6.78
CA ASP A 8 -7.03 -12.24 -5.62
C ASP A 8 -5.77 -11.36 -5.65
N VAL A 9 -5.11 -11.25 -6.80
CA VAL A 9 -3.96 -10.35 -6.98
C VAL A 9 -4.34 -8.90 -6.76
N ALA A 10 -5.47 -8.44 -7.34
CA ALA A 10 -5.92 -7.06 -7.14
C ALA A 10 -6.25 -6.76 -5.67
N ALA A 11 -6.92 -7.70 -4.99
CA ALA A 11 -7.21 -7.59 -3.56
C ALA A 11 -5.92 -7.55 -2.73
N TYR A 12 -4.95 -8.41 -3.05
CA TYR A 12 -3.66 -8.43 -2.36
C TYR A 12 -2.87 -7.14 -2.56
N MET A 13 -2.79 -6.62 -3.79
CA MET A 13 -2.11 -5.35 -4.07
C MET A 13 -2.77 -4.19 -3.32
N ARG A 14 -4.10 -4.15 -3.27
CA ARG A 14 -4.84 -3.13 -2.51
C ARG A 14 -4.53 -3.23 -1.02
N TYR A 15 -4.63 -4.42 -0.44
CA TYR A 15 -4.32 -4.67 0.97
C TYR A 15 -2.90 -4.25 1.31
N TYR A 16 -1.91 -4.71 0.53
CA TYR A 16 -0.50 -4.43 0.79
C TYR A 16 -0.18 -2.93 0.70
N ASN A 17 -0.67 -2.24 -0.33
CA ASN A 17 -0.30 -0.85 -0.58
C ASN A 17 -1.06 0.15 0.32
N LEU A 18 -2.30 -0.14 0.68
CA LEU A 18 -3.18 0.81 1.36
C LEU A 18 -3.43 0.49 2.84
N GLU A 19 -3.53 -0.80 3.20
CA GLU A 19 -4.08 -1.23 4.50
C GLU A 19 -3.01 -1.82 5.41
N ARG A 20 -2.01 -2.52 4.84
CA ARG A 20 -0.97 -3.17 5.62
C ARG A 20 -0.05 -2.16 6.28
N LEU A 21 0.03 -2.19 7.60
CA LEU A 21 0.96 -1.38 8.37
C LEU A 21 2.33 -2.07 8.48
N HIS A 22 3.39 -1.28 8.37
CA HIS A 22 4.77 -1.77 8.47
C HIS A 22 5.49 -1.02 9.60
N SER A 23 6.02 -1.76 10.58
CA SER A 23 6.79 -1.18 11.69
C SER A 23 8.03 -0.44 11.22
N SER A 24 8.66 -0.89 10.14
CA SER A 24 9.77 -0.19 9.47
C SER A 24 9.39 1.18 8.91
N ASN A 25 8.11 1.37 8.60
CA ASN A 25 7.57 2.60 8.03
C ASN A 25 6.89 3.47 9.10
N GLY A 26 7.15 3.21 10.39
CA GLY A 26 6.51 3.91 11.50
C GLY A 26 5.02 3.56 11.62
N ASP A 27 4.67 2.29 11.41
CA ASP A 27 3.30 1.78 11.42
C ASP A 27 2.38 2.46 10.39
N LEU A 28 2.95 3.00 9.32
CA LEU A 28 2.23 3.51 8.15
C LEU A 28 2.10 2.43 7.07
N SER A 29 1.07 2.54 6.24
CA SER A 29 1.00 1.81 4.99
C SER A 29 2.03 2.34 3.98
N PRO A 30 2.46 1.52 3.00
CA PRO A 30 3.49 1.91 2.04
C PRO A 30 3.21 3.27 1.37
N ILE A 31 1.97 3.49 0.92
CA ILE A 31 1.60 4.75 0.26
C ILE A 31 1.66 5.97 1.21
N ASN A 32 1.27 5.79 2.47
CA ASN A 32 1.27 6.88 3.45
C ASN A 32 2.68 7.25 3.86
N TYR A 33 3.57 6.26 3.94
CA TYR A 33 4.99 6.49 4.14
C TYR A 33 5.62 7.25 2.97
N GLU A 34 5.36 6.85 1.72
CA GLU A 34 5.87 7.58 0.55
C GLU A 34 5.35 9.03 0.50
N ASN A 35 4.07 9.24 0.83
CA ASN A 35 3.49 10.57 0.88
C ASN A 35 4.08 11.45 2.00
N SER A 36 4.44 10.88 3.15
CA SER A 36 5.07 11.65 4.23
C SER A 36 6.47 12.17 3.87
N LEU A 37 7.15 11.50 2.94
CA LEU A 37 8.46 11.90 2.43
C LEU A 37 8.39 13.00 1.36
N ARG A 38 7.21 13.24 0.77
CA ARG A 38 7.05 14.32 -0.21
C ARG A 38 7.14 15.67 0.51
N LYS A 39 8.27 16.37 0.34
CA LYS A 39 8.37 17.78 0.71
C LYS A 39 7.30 18.59 -0.03
N VAL A 40 6.32 19.10 0.70
CA VAL A 40 5.45 20.18 0.22
C VAL A 40 6.20 21.49 0.43
N SER A 41 7.05 21.87 -0.52
CA SER A 41 7.48 23.27 -0.62
C SER A 41 6.30 24.06 -1.17
N GLY A 42 5.74 24.95 -0.35
CA GLY A 42 4.70 25.91 -0.72
C GLY A 42 5.21 27.08 -1.53
#